data_AF-A0A2D4S7V8-F1
#
_entry.id   AF-A0A2D4S7V8-F1
#
_cell.length_a   1.000
_cell.length_b   1.000
_cell.length_c   1.000
_cell.angle_alpha   90.00
_cell.angle_beta   90.00
_cell.angle_gamma   90.00
#
_symmetry.space_group_name_H-M   'P 1'
#
loop_
_entity.id
_entity.type
_entity.pdbx_description
1 polymer ?
#
loop_
_entity_poly.entity_id
_entity_poly.type
_entity_poly.pdbx_seq_one_letter_code
_entity_poly.pdbx_strand_id
1 'polypeptide(L)'
;MKVQMTENLRIDLEAEMWECRKCDTPLVSARENYKRGLLVYDRDPREIHAPIIDPEKYDYTFSPDPEWIHILEYCCPNCGTQMEVEYLPPGHPPVHDMQIDIDALKAQWAEREELAEPVLGPKGRVV
;
A
#
# COMPACT_ATOMS: atom_id res chain seq x y z
N MET A 1 18.75 -10.57 4.62
CA MET A 1 17.56 -10.94 5.43
C MET A 1 16.40 -10.06 5.01
N LYS A 2 15.29 -10.66 4.62
CA LYS A 2 14.09 -9.93 4.17
C LYS A 2 12.94 -10.12 5.14
N VAL A 3 12.28 -9.02 5.51
CA VAL A 3 11.17 -9.04 6.48
C VAL A 3 9.89 -8.58 5.81
N GLN A 4 8.91 -9.47 5.75
CA GLN A 4 7.58 -9.17 5.21
C GLN A 4 6.87 -8.13 6.09
N MET A 5 6.32 -7.07 5.50
CA MET A 5 5.63 -5.99 6.22
C MET A 5 4.14 -5.96 5.90
N THR A 6 3.80 -6.03 4.61
CA THR A 6 2.41 -6.12 4.12
C THR A 6 2.31 -7.23 3.08
N GLU A 7 1.13 -7.41 2.48
CA GLU A 7 0.97 -8.39 1.40
C GLU A 7 1.91 -8.15 0.21
N ASN A 8 2.23 -6.88 -0.09
CA ASN A 8 3.01 -6.52 -1.27
C ASN A 8 4.38 -5.90 -0.95
N LEU A 9 4.64 -5.54 0.31
CA LEU A 9 5.88 -4.87 0.74
C LEU A 9 6.67 -5.72 1.73
N ARG A 10 7.99 -5.69 1.57
CA ARG A 10 8.97 -6.19 2.53
C ARG A 10 10.15 -5.23 2.63
N ILE A 11 10.94 -5.39 3.68
CA ILE A 11 12.21 -4.66 3.86
C ILE A 11 13.36 -5.64 3.63
N ASP A 12 14.29 -5.27 2.75
CA ASP A 12 15.63 -5.88 2.74
C ASP A 12 16.49 -5.18 3.79
N LEU A 13 16.84 -5.90 4.86
CA LEU A 13 17.64 -5.35 5.96
C LEU A 13 19.11 -5.13 5.56
N GLU A 14 19.63 -5.87 4.59
CA GLU A 14 21.00 -5.68 4.11
C GLU A 14 21.12 -4.34 3.39
N ALA A 15 20.21 -4.10 2.44
CA ALA A 15 20.17 -2.89 1.63
C ALA A 15 19.50 -1.69 2.33
N GLU A 16 18.74 -1.93 3.40
CA GLU A 16 17.82 -0.96 4.03
C GLU A 16 16.82 -0.35 3.05
N MET A 17 16.21 -1.19 2.22
CA MET A 17 15.27 -0.78 1.16
C MET A 17 13.91 -1.42 1.36
N TRP A 18 12.86 -0.65 1.07
CA TRP A 18 11.56 -1.21 0.72
C TRP A 18 11.68 -1.96 -0.61
N GLU A 19 11.11 -3.15 -0.67
CA GLU A 19 11.05 -3.97 -1.87
C GLU A 19 9.63 -4.46 -2.17
N CYS A 20 9.32 -4.56 -3.46
CA CYS A 20 8.12 -5.25 -3.92
C CYS A 20 8.25 -6.77 -3.68
N ARG A 21 7.30 -7.36 -2.94
CA ARG A 21 7.28 -8.81 -2.68
C ARG A 21 7.06 -9.66 -3.94
N LYS A 22 6.36 -9.12 -4.93
CA LYS A 22 5.95 -9.86 -6.13
C LYS A 22 7.04 -9.95 -7.21
N CYS A 23 7.83 -8.89 -7.39
CA CYS A 23 8.81 -8.80 -8.48
C CYS A 23 10.21 -8.39 -8.02
N ASP A 24 10.44 -8.36 -6.70
CA ASP A 24 11.73 -8.11 -6.07
C ASP A 24 12.38 -6.76 -6.38
N THR A 25 11.63 -5.83 -6.98
CA THR A 25 12.14 -4.51 -7.33
C THR A 25 12.36 -3.68 -6.06
N PRO A 26 13.59 -3.15 -5.83
CA PRO A 26 13.83 -2.18 -4.77
C PRO A 26 13.14 -0.86 -5.11
N LEU A 27 12.54 -0.22 -4.11
CA LEU A 27 11.67 0.94 -4.29
C LEU A 27 12.34 2.22 -3.80
N VAL A 28 12.53 2.32 -2.48
CA VAL A 28 13.09 3.48 -1.79
C VAL A 28 13.68 3.02 -0.44
N SER A 29 14.48 3.86 0.21
CA SER A 29 15.01 3.54 1.55
C SER A 29 13.88 3.19 2.52
N ALA A 30 14.10 2.15 3.33
CA ALA A 30 13.20 1.71 4.38
C ALA A 30 13.03 2.74 5.52
N ARG A 31 13.88 3.78 5.53
CA ARG A 31 13.80 4.92 6.46
C ARG A 31 12.89 6.04 5.95
N GLU A 32 12.37 5.90 4.74
CA GLU A 32 11.41 6.82 4.14
C GLU A 32 10.02 6.19 3.99
N ASN A 33 9.04 7.04 3.68
CA ASN A 33 7.72 6.60 3.26
C ASN A 33 7.85 5.82 1.93
N TYR A 34 7.49 4.53 1.95
CA TYR A 34 7.58 3.64 0.79
C TYR A 34 6.83 4.18 -0.44
N LYS A 35 5.77 4.98 -0.23
CA LYS A 35 4.98 5.62 -1.28
C LYS A 35 5.82 6.50 -2.21
N ARG A 36 6.97 7.02 -1.74
CA ARG A 36 7.91 7.80 -2.55
C ARG A 36 8.60 7.00 -3.66
N GLY A 37 8.66 5.67 -3.51
CA GLY A 37 9.24 4.75 -4.51
C GLY A 37 8.20 4.14 -5.45
N LEU A 38 6.94 4.59 -5.41
CA LEU A 38 5.83 4.03 -6.16
C LEU A 38 5.33 4.99 -7.25
N LEU A 39 4.64 4.42 -8.24
CA LEU A 39 3.78 5.19 -9.14
C LEU A 39 2.46 5.47 -8.44
N VAL A 40 1.87 6.63 -8.71
CA VAL A 40 0.57 7.01 -8.16
C VAL A 40 -0.40 7.24 -9.30
N TYR A 41 -1.55 6.59 -9.24
CA TYR A 41 -2.68 6.90 -10.11
C TYR A 41 -3.75 7.62 -9.29
N ASP A 42 -3.98 8.89 -9.62
CA ASP A 42 -5.04 9.70 -9.05
C ASP A 42 -6.35 9.45 -9.81
N ARG A 43 -7.28 8.72 -9.17
CA ARG A 43 -8.51 8.24 -9.80
C ARG A 43 -9.72 9.04 -9.37
N ASP A 44 -10.55 9.32 -10.36
CA ASP A 44 -11.92 9.76 -10.14
C ASP A 44 -12.71 8.63 -9.43
N PRO A 45 -13.33 8.88 -8.26
CA PRO A 45 -14.07 7.87 -7.52
C PRO A 45 -15.19 7.20 -8.31
N ARG A 46 -15.73 7.87 -9.35
CA ARG A 46 -16.79 7.35 -10.21
C ARG A 46 -16.32 6.24 -11.15
N GLU A 47 -15.01 6.09 -11.37
CA GLU A 47 -14.47 4.96 -12.12
C GLU A 47 -14.47 3.65 -11.30
N ILE A 48 -14.59 3.75 -9.97
CA ILE A 48 -14.51 2.62 -9.04
C ILE A 48 -15.87 2.34 -8.43
N HIS A 49 -16.56 3.39 -7.95
CA HIS A 49 -17.85 3.30 -7.29
C HIS A 49 -18.97 3.67 -8.26
N ALA A 50 -19.83 2.70 -8.56
CA ALA A 50 -21.00 2.95 -9.39
C ALA A 50 -21.97 3.92 -8.67
N PRO A 51 -22.57 4.89 -9.37
CA PRO A 51 -23.50 5.85 -8.76
C PRO A 51 -24.82 5.20 -8.30
N ILE A 52 -25.18 4.02 -8.83
CA ILE A 52 -26.40 3.22 -8.57
C ILE A 52 -27.72 3.91 -8.98
N ILE A 53 -27.83 5.23 -8.85
CA ILE A 53 -28.93 6.06 -9.31
C ILE A 53 -28.45 7.05 -10.38
N ASP A 54 -29.40 7.60 -11.16
CA ASP A 54 -29.14 8.43 -12.33
C ASP A 54 -28.49 9.78 -11.94
N PRO A 55 -27.20 10.02 -12.24
CA PRO A 55 -26.50 11.23 -11.83
C PRO A 55 -27.02 12.50 -12.53
N GLU A 56 -27.76 12.36 -13.65
CA GLU A 56 -28.38 13.51 -14.32
C GLU A 56 -29.69 13.96 -13.63
N LYS A 57 -30.24 13.11 -12.75
CA LYS A 57 -31.50 13.39 -12.03
C LYS A 57 -31.32 13.72 -10.56
N TYR A 58 -30.17 13.37 -9.98
CA TYR A 58 -29.92 13.49 -8.55
C TYR A 58 -28.54 14.07 -8.29
N ASP A 59 -28.49 15.11 -7.44
CA ASP A 59 -27.25 15.79 -7.05
C ASP A 59 -26.30 14.87 -6.24
N TYR A 60 -26.85 13.88 -5.55
CA TYR A 60 -26.09 12.92 -4.73
C TYR A 60 -26.37 11.50 -5.20
N THR A 61 -25.32 10.70 -5.29
CA THR A 61 -25.39 9.29 -5.71
C THR A 61 -24.67 8.39 -4.70
N PHE A 62 -24.58 7.10 -4.99
CA PHE A 62 -23.81 6.14 -4.19
C PHE A 62 -22.32 6.11 -4.57
N SER A 63 -21.89 7.01 -5.47
CA SER A 63 -20.48 7.26 -5.77
C SER A 63 -20.00 8.50 -5.03
N PRO A 64 -18.78 8.50 -4.45
CA PRO A 64 -18.21 9.69 -3.84
C PRO A 64 -18.06 10.85 -4.83
N ASP A 65 -18.17 12.09 -4.32
CA ASP A 65 -17.99 13.31 -5.10
C ASP A 65 -16.49 13.57 -5.38
N PRO A 66 -16.06 13.66 -6.66
CA PRO A 66 -14.67 13.89 -7.03
C PRO A 66 -14.12 15.25 -6.57
N GLU A 67 -14.96 16.26 -6.29
CA GLU A 67 -14.46 17.52 -5.74
C GLU A 67 -14.08 17.39 -4.25
N TRP A 68 -14.55 16.33 -3.58
CA TRP A 68 -14.35 16.09 -2.15
C TRP A 68 -13.30 15.03 -1.88
N ILE A 69 -13.23 14.01 -2.73
CA ILE A 69 -12.33 12.87 -2.53
C ILE A 69 -11.78 12.38 -3.86
N HIS A 70 -10.48 12.11 -3.87
CA HIS A 70 -9.76 11.40 -4.91
C HIS A 70 -9.27 10.06 -4.36
N ILE A 71 -9.13 9.06 -5.23
CA ILE A 71 -8.63 7.74 -4.87
C ILE A 71 -7.23 7.59 -5.43
N LEU A 72 -6.22 7.65 -4.57
CA LEU A 72 -4.81 7.48 -4.93
C LEU A 72 -4.44 6.00 -4.85
N GLU A 73 -4.17 5.38 -5.99
CA GLU A 73 -3.67 4.02 -6.08
C GLU A 73 -2.14 4.03 -6.21
N TYR A 74 -1.44 3.41 -5.24
CA TYR A 74 0.02 3.33 -5.21
C TYR A 74 0.47 1.99 -5.80
N CYS A 75 1.19 2.04 -6.91
CA CYS A 75 1.52 0.86 -7.70
C CYS A 75 3.04 0.67 -7.85
N CYS A 76 3.48 -0.59 -7.87
CA CYS A 76 4.87 -0.94 -8.15
C CYS A 76 5.28 -0.40 -9.54
N PRO A 77 6.41 0.32 -9.67
CA PRO A 77 6.85 0.87 -10.96
C PRO A 77 7.29 -0.20 -11.97
N ASN A 78 7.61 -1.41 -11.52
CA ASN A 78 8.05 -2.49 -12.40
C ASN A 78 6.91 -3.43 -12.83
N CYS A 79 6.16 -3.98 -11.87
CA CYS A 79 5.14 -5.00 -12.17
C CYS A 79 3.69 -4.52 -12.08
N GLY A 80 3.44 -3.25 -11.73
CA GLY A 80 2.10 -2.67 -11.65
C GLY A 80 1.23 -3.18 -10.50
N THR A 81 1.79 -3.92 -9.54
CA THR A 81 1.03 -4.38 -8.37
C THR A 81 0.59 -3.19 -7.53
N GLN A 82 -0.73 -3.06 -7.30
CA GLN A 82 -1.29 -2.09 -6.38
C GLN A 82 -0.95 -2.48 -4.94
N MET A 83 -0.15 -1.64 -4.28
CA MET A 83 0.40 -1.89 -2.95
C MET A 83 -0.45 -1.26 -1.84
N GLU A 84 -1.02 -0.10 -2.12
CA GLU A 84 -1.84 0.66 -1.18
C GLU A 84 -2.85 1.52 -1.95
N VAL A 85 -3.95 1.88 -1.28
CA VAL A 85 -4.94 2.83 -1.77
C VAL A 85 -5.31 3.83 -0.69
N GLU A 86 -5.33 5.12 -1.02
CA GLU A 86 -5.75 6.19 -0.11
C GLU A 86 -6.92 6.97 -0.69
N TYR A 87 -7.93 7.24 0.14
CA TYR A 87 -9.03 8.15 -0.20
C TYR A 87 -8.71 9.47 0.48
N LEU A 88 -8.35 10.48 -0.32
CA LEU A 88 -7.88 11.75 0.20
C LEU A 88 -8.60 12.93 -0.46
N PRO A 89 -8.88 14.02 0.27
CA PRO A 89 -9.29 15.27 -0.34
C PRO A 89 -8.23 15.78 -1.32
N PRO A 90 -8.62 16.45 -2.42
CA PRO A 90 -7.67 17.05 -3.36
C PRO A 90 -6.66 17.95 -2.65
N GLY A 91 -5.36 17.69 -2.89
CA GLY A 91 -4.25 18.46 -2.29
C GLY A 91 -3.82 18.02 -0.88
N HIS A 92 -4.52 17.07 -0.25
CA HIS A 92 -4.05 16.49 1.01
C HIS A 92 -2.76 15.68 0.77
N PRO A 93 -1.73 15.80 1.64
CA PRO A 93 -0.50 15.03 1.48
C PRO A 93 -0.71 13.53 1.73
N PRO A 94 -0.01 12.63 1.01
CA PRO A 94 -0.03 11.20 1.31
C PRO A 94 0.37 10.90 2.76
N VAL A 95 -0.28 9.90 3.37
CA VAL A 95 -0.01 9.55 4.78
C VAL A 95 1.30 8.77 4.89
N HIS A 96 2.10 9.08 5.92
CA HIS A 96 3.24 8.27 6.34
C HIS A 96 2.80 7.27 7.41
N ASP A 97 2.20 6.19 6.92
CA ASP A 97 1.52 5.12 7.64
C ASP A 97 2.47 4.14 8.37
N MET A 98 3.65 3.86 7.79
CA MET A 98 4.64 2.94 8.39
C MET A 98 6.00 3.61 8.58
N GLN A 99 6.41 3.75 9.85
CA GLN A 99 7.72 4.25 10.26
C GLN A 99 8.41 3.18 11.10
N ILE A 100 9.38 2.49 10.49
CA ILE A 100 10.03 1.34 11.10
C ILE A 100 11.38 1.75 11.68
N ASP A 101 11.65 1.39 12.92
CA ASP A 101 13.00 1.47 13.49
C ASP A 101 13.85 0.34 12.89
N ILE A 102 14.60 0.67 11.83
CA ILE A 102 15.41 -0.28 11.07
C ILE A 102 16.53 -0.88 11.93
N ASP A 103 17.10 -0.11 12.86
CA ASP A 103 18.21 -0.57 13.68
C ASP A 103 17.72 -1.58 14.74
N ALA A 104 16.58 -1.29 15.37
CA ALA A 104 15.92 -2.25 16.25
C ALA A 104 15.46 -3.51 15.49
N LEU A 105 14.93 -3.35 14.27
CA LEU A 105 14.49 -4.46 13.44
C LEU A 105 15.67 -5.38 13.06
N LYS A 106 16.82 -4.81 12.70
CA LYS A 106 18.07 -5.56 12.45
C LYS A 106 18.51 -6.35 13.66
N ALA A 107 18.53 -5.73 14.84
CA ALA A 107 18.91 -6.40 16.08
C ALA A 107 17.97 -7.59 16.39
N GLN A 108 16.66 -7.41 16.22
CA GLN A 108 15.68 -8.46 16.46
C GLN A 108 15.79 -9.63 15.45
N TRP A 109 16.13 -9.35 14.19
CA TRP A 109 16.26 -10.37 13.14
C TRP A 109 17.64 -11.02 13.05
N ALA A 110 18.64 -10.52 13.78
CA ALA A 110 19.94 -11.20 13.92
C ALA A 110 19.81 -12.57 14.60
N GLU A 111 18.78 -12.76 15.42
CA GLU A 111 18.51 -13.99 16.17
C GLU A 111 17.35 -14.81 15.60
N ARG A 112 16.76 -14.38 14.46
CA ARG A 112 15.58 -15.02 13.86
C ARG A 112 15.88 -15.52 12.45
N GLU A 113 15.16 -16.56 12.05
CA GLU A 113 15.18 -17.04 10.67
C GLU A 113 14.30 -16.17 9.76
N GLU A 114 14.64 -16.15 8.48
CA GLU A 114 13.85 -15.46 7.46
C GLU A 114 12.50 -16.16 7.27
N LEU A 115 11.42 -15.39 7.30
CA LEU A 115 10.08 -15.89 6.97
C LEU A 115 9.87 -15.80 5.45
N ALA A 116 10.32 -16.84 4.74
CA ALA A 116 10.17 -16.94 3.29
C ALA A 116 8.70 -16.97 2.86
N GLU A 117 7.85 -17.63 3.65
CA GLU A 117 6.42 -17.79 3.39
C GLU A 117 5.57 -16.93 4.34
N PRO A 118 4.39 -16.46 3.90
CA PRO A 118 3.47 -15.73 4.76
C PRO A 118 2.97 -16.59 5.92
N VAL A 119 2.91 -16.00 7.11
CA VAL A 119 2.34 -16.64 8.29
C VAL A 119 0.82 -16.60 8.18
N LEU A 120 0.21 -17.74 7.86
CA LEU A 120 -1.24 -17.87 7.77
C LEU A 120 -1.86 -18.03 9.16
N GLY A 121 -2.91 -17.25 9.43
CA GLY A 121 -3.75 -17.47 10.60
C GLY A 121 -4.44 -18.84 10.58
N PRO A 122 -4.95 -19.31 11.73
CA PRO A 122 -5.73 -20.55 11.78
C PRO A 122 -6.92 -20.45 10.83
N LYS A 123 -7.23 -21.55 10.12
CA LYS A 123 -8.43 -21.60 9.27
C LYS A 123 -9.65 -21.38 10.16
N GLY A 124 -10.31 -20.22 10.00
CA GLY A 124 -11.53 -19.90 10.73
C GLY A 124 -12.55 -21.01 10.56
N ARG A 125 -13.23 -21.39 11.64
CA ARG A 125 -14.45 -22.19 11.52
C ARG A 125 -15.49 -21.32 10.84
N VAL A 126 -15.87 -21.68 9.61
CA VAL A 126 -17.13 -21.19 9.04
C VAL A 126 -18.23 -21.70 9.97
N VAL A 127 -18.86 -20.78 10.69
CA VAL A 127 -20.08 -21.03 11.46
C VAL A 127 -21.30 -20.87 10.56
#